data_AF-A0A7W6JX53-F1
#
_entry.id   AF-A0A7W6JX53-F1
#
_cell.length_a   1.000
_cell.length_b   1.000
_cell.length_c   1.000
_cell.angle_alpha   90.00
_cell.angle_beta   90.00
_cell.angle_gamma   90.00
#
_symmetry.space_group_name_H-M   'P 1'
#
loop_
_entity.id
_entity.type
_entity.pdbx_description
1 polymer ?
#
loop_
_entity_poly.entity_id
_entity_poly.type
_entity_poly.pdbx_seq_one_letter_code
_entity_poly.pdbx_strand_id
1 'polypeptide(L)'
;MLHATPLGRWRSFLTIAAIAVAGCSDRSAAENLQAPAAAETAKGAPMAEQKCENDPTSRSLCMIRMILDHVAQDPDRAGGGISEIKAASSTSYEVALPKEGRIVHRTYSFEVKEGSIRMNAPTERVESF
;
A
#
# COMPACT_ATOMS: atom_id res chain seq x y z
N MET A 1 -11.65 -28.57 -44.48
CA MET A 1 -11.03 -29.66 -43.72
C MET A 1 -11.49 -29.54 -42.28
N LEU A 2 -12.34 -30.48 -41.88
CA LEU A 2 -12.90 -30.63 -40.54
C LEU A 2 -11.89 -31.36 -39.66
N HIS A 3 -11.55 -30.83 -38.49
CA HIS A 3 -11.03 -31.65 -37.39
C HIS A 3 -11.66 -31.21 -36.08
N ALA A 4 -12.24 -32.19 -35.40
CA ALA A 4 -13.04 -32.11 -34.20
C ALA A 4 -12.27 -32.68 -32.99
N THR A 5 -12.55 -32.11 -31.80
CA THR A 5 -12.63 -32.71 -30.43
C THR A 5 -11.39 -33.45 -29.85
N PRO A 6 -11.25 -33.66 -28.50
CA PRO A 6 -12.32 -33.68 -27.47
C PRO A 6 -12.07 -32.99 -26.12
N LEU A 7 -13.22 -32.80 -25.45
CA LEU A 7 -13.41 -32.46 -24.04
C LEU A 7 -12.88 -33.58 -23.11
N GLY A 8 -12.01 -33.20 -22.18
CA GLY A 8 -11.57 -34.02 -21.06
C GLY A 8 -12.48 -33.85 -19.84
N ARG A 9 -13.36 -34.82 -19.65
CA ARG A 9 -14.14 -35.12 -18.44
C ARG A 9 -13.23 -35.90 -17.47
N TRP A 10 -13.42 -35.74 -16.14
CA TRP A 10 -13.29 -36.74 -15.05
C TRP A 10 -13.56 -35.99 -13.73
N ARG A 11 -14.76 -36.11 -13.14
CA ARG A 11 -15.18 -37.06 -12.08
C ARG A 11 -14.43 -36.91 -10.75
N SER A 12 -15.15 -36.25 -9.82
CA SER A 12 -15.45 -36.58 -8.42
C SER A 12 -14.45 -37.37 -7.58
N PHE A 13 -14.33 -36.96 -6.31
CA PHE A 13 -14.48 -37.74 -5.07
C PHE A 13 -13.47 -37.25 -4.01
N LEU A 14 -13.94 -36.65 -2.90
CA LEU A 14 -13.78 -37.16 -1.52
C LEU A 14 -14.19 -36.11 -0.47
N THR A 15 -15.36 -36.35 0.11
CA THR A 15 -15.65 -36.53 1.54
C THR A 15 -14.73 -35.89 2.60
N ILE A 16 -15.27 -34.83 3.23
CA ILE A 16 -15.44 -34.54 4.67
C ILE A 16 -14.43 -35.16 5.66
N ALA A 17 -13.72 -34.29 6.39
CA ALA A 17 -13.36 -34.52 7.78
C ALA A 17 -13.86 -33.32 8.62
N ALA A 18 -14.88 -33.56 9.44
CA ALA A 18 -15.34 -32.66 10.48
C ALA A 18 -14.32 -32.69 11.62
N ILE A 19 -13.73 -31.55 11.96
CA ILE A 19 -12.89 -31.41 13.15
C ILE A 19 -13.77 -30.92 14.29
N ALA A 20 -13.79 -31.72 15.35
CA ALA A 20 -14.55 -31.47 16.57
C ALA A 20 -14.05 -30.21 17.29
N VAL A 21 -15.00 -29.32 17.60
CA VAL A 21 -14.80 -28.17 18.49
C VAL A 21 -15.23 -28.61 19.89
N ALA A 22 -14.26 -28.76 20.81
CA ALA A 22 -14.53 -28.93 22.23
C ALA A 22 -13.41 -28.27 23.03
N GLY A 23 -13.74 -27.18 23.73
CA GLY A 23 -12.82 -26.50 24.61
C GLY A 23 -13.31 -25.13 25.05
N CYS A 24 -14.35 -25.09 25.87
CA CYS A 24 -14.62 -23.93 26.73
C CYS A 24 -13.65 -23.99 27.92
N SER A 25 -12.83 -22.96 28.09
CA SER A 25 -12.34 -22.54 29.40
C SER A 25 -12.22 -21.02 29.42
N ASP A 26 -13.08 -20.46 30.24
CA ASP A 26 -13.21 -19.05 30.56
C ASP A 26 -12.07 -18.56 31.49
N ARG A 27 -11.77 -17.27 31.29
CA ARG A 27 -11.25 -16.27 32.26
C ARG A 27 -9.74 -16.10 32.48
N SER A 28 -9.30 -14.98 31.88
CA SER A 28 -8.68 -13.83 32.55
C SER A 28 -7.27 -13.96 33.12
N ALA A 29 -6.30 -13.47 32.35
CA ALA A 29 -5.31 -12.54 32.86
C ALA A 29 -5.01 -11.52 31.77
N ALA A 30 -5.29 -10.25 32.09
CA ALA A 30 -4.86 -9.11 31.30
C ALA A 30 -3.34 -9.05 31.36
N GLU A 31 -2.66 -9.49 30.30
CA GLU A 31 -1.28 -9.12 30.05
C GLU A 31 -1.26 -8.22 28.81
N ASN A 32 -1.53 -6.95 29.10
CA ASN A 32 -1.27 -5.82 28.24
C ASN A 32 0.25 -5.69 28.05
N LEU A 33 0.82 -6.55 27.21
CA LEU A 33 2.13 -6.32 26.64
C LEU A 33 1.91 -5.58 25.33
N GLN A 34 2.04 -4.26 25.47
CA GLN A 34 2.21 -3.30 24.41
C GLN A 34 2.85 -3.92 23.18
N ALA A 35 2.09 -3.89 22.09
CA ALA A 35 2.67 -3.86 20.75
C ALA A 35 3.80 -2.83 20.75
N PRO A 36 5.01 -3.15 20.25
CA PRO A 36 6.00 -2.12 20.01
C PRO A 36 5.37 -1.15 19.02
N ALA A 37 5.11 0.05 19.52
CA ALA A 37 4.72 1.21 18.73
C ALA A 37 5.61 1.24 17.50
N ALA A 38 4.96 1.25 16.32
CA ALA A 38 5.61 1.58 15.08
C ALA A 38 6.49 2.81 15.34
N ALA A 39 7.77 2.69 15.01
CA ALA A 39 8.74 3.77 15.15
C ALA A 39 8.25 4.98 14.34
N GLU A 40 7.58 5.91 15.01
CA GLU A 40 7.41 7.27 14.54
C GLU A 40 8.79 7.92 14.57
N THR A 41 9.56 7.75 13.51
CA THR A 41 10.73 8.59 13.29
C THR A 41 10.97 8.78 11.80
N ALA A 42 10.22 9.72 11.24
CA ALA A 42 10.68 10.47 10.08
C ALA A 42 10.20 11.91 10.21
N LYS A 43 10.84 12.67 11.11
CA LYS A 43 10.89 14.13 10.98
C LYS A 43 11.84 14.45 9.82
N GLY A 44 11.49 14.00 8.63
CA GLY A 44 12.24 14.27 7.41
C GLY A 44 12.08 15.73 7.06
N ALA A 45 13.16 16.33 6.55
CA ALA A 45 13.12 17.69 6.02
C ALA A 45 11.93 17.83 5.06
N PRO A 46 11.24 18.97 5.06
CA PRO A 46 10.17 19.18 4.11
C PRO A 46 10.68 19.07 2.69
N MET A 47 9.97 18.27 1.90
CA MET A 47 10.28 18.08 0.50
C MET A 47 9.64 19.20 -0.31
N ALA A 48 9.81 19.11 -1.64
CA ALA A 48 9.38 20.11 -2.62
C ALA A 48 8.05 20.79 -2.25
N GLU A 49 8.05 22.12 -2.33
CA GLU A 49 6.85 22.94 -2.25
C GLU A 49 6.48 23.37 -3.66
N GLN A 50 5.22 23.17 -4.04
CA GLN A 50 4.72 23.45 -5.37
C GLN A 50 3.43 24.26 -5.30
N LYS A 51 3.36 25.33 -6.09
CA LYS A 51 2.12 26.06 -6.31
C LYS A 51 1.23 25.26 -7.25
N CYS A 52 -0.01 25.07 -6.84
CA CYS A 52 -1.02 24.31 -7.57
C CYS A 52 -2.31 25.13 -7.62
N GLU A 53 -3.14 24.86 -8.63
CA GLU A 53 -4.49 25.42 -8.65
C GLU A 53 -5.30 24.89 -7.46
N ASN A 54 -6.23 25.71 -6.96
CA ASN A 54 -6.97 25.41 -5.72
C ASN A 54 -8.15 24.46 -5.91
N ASP A 55 -8.53 24.15 -7.15
CA ASP A 55 -9.61 23.20 -7.39
C ASP A 55 -9.18 21.77 -6.97
N PRO A 56 -10.12 20.93 -6.50
CA PRO A 56 -9.78 19.62 -5.97
C PRO A 56 -9.06 18.70 -6.97
N THR A 57 -9.46 18.73 -8.23
CA THR A 57 -8.91 17.84 -9.27
C THR A 57 -7.48 18.23 -9.61
N SER A 58 -7.21 19.50 -9.89
CA SER A 58 -5.86 19.98 -10.16
C SER A 58 -4.94 19.82 -8.96
N ARG A 59 -5.46 20.00 -7.74
CA ARG A 59 -4.71 19.75 -6.52
C ARG A 59 -4.29 18.28 -6.40
N SER A 60 -5.20 17.35 -6.64
CA SER A 60 -4.89 15.92 -6.66
C SER A 60 -3.88 15.56 -7.75
N LEU A 61 -4.03 16.11 -8.97
CA LEU A 61 -3.06 15.92 -10.04
C LEU A 61 -1.67 16.48 -9.67
N CYS A 62 -1.63 17.62 -8.99
CA CYS A 62 -0.39 18.22 -8.50
C CYS A 62 0.30 17.32 -7.48
N MET A 63 -0.43 16.83 -6.48
CA MET A 63 0.09 15.89 -5.48
C MET A 63 0.64 14.61 -6.13
N ILE A 64 -0.11 14.03 -7.08
CA ILE A 64 0.34 12.83 -7.81
C ILE A 64 1.63 13.12 -8.60
N ARG A 65 1.74 14.26 -9.28
CA ARG A 65 2.98 14.63 -9.99
C ARG A 65 4.17 14.74 -9.05
N MET A 66 4.00 15.38 -7.89
CA MET A 66 5.06 15.46 -6.88
C MET A 66 5.52 14.07 -6.40
N ILE A 67 4.58 13.13 -6.22
CA ILE A 67 4.88 11.73 -5.90
C ILE A 67 5.70 11.09 -7.02
N LEU A 68 5.26 11.23 -8.27
CA LEU A 68 5.93 10.65 -9.43
C LEU A 68 7.35 11.20 -9.58
N ASP A 69 7.54 12.51 -9.42
CA ASP A 69 8.85 13.15 -9.47
C ASP A 69 9.77 12.63 -8.37
N HIS A 70 9.25 12.41 -7.16
CA HIS A 70 10.01 11.84 -6.05
C HIS A 70 10.38 10.37 -6.29
N VAL A 71 9.44 9.54 -6.72
CA VAL A 71 9.71 8.13 -7.07
C VAL A 71 10.72 8.05 -8.22
N ALA A 72 10.63 8.95 -9.18
CA ALA A 72 11.58 9.08 -10.29
C ALA A 72 12.95 9.64 -9.87
N GLN A 73 13.20 9.88 -8.58
CA GLN A 73 14.51 10.23 -8.02
C GLN A 73 15.05 9.17 -7.06
N ASP A 74 14.25 8.15 -6.70
CA ASP A 74 14.67 7.08 -5.81
C ASP A 74 15.95 6.40 -6.34
N PRO A 75 17.02 6.27 -5.55
CA PRO A 75 18.22 5.54 -5.96
C PRO A 75 17.99 4.02 -6.03
N ASP A 76 17.00 3.48 -5.32
CA ASP A 76 16.70 2.05 -5.24
C ASP A 76 15.56 1.64 -6.21
N ARG A 77 15.69 2.02 -7.49
CA ARG A 77 14.72 1.68 -8.57
C ARG A 77 14.82 0.25 -9.08
N ALA A 78 15.50 -0.63 -8.35
CA ALA A 78 15.61 -2.02 -8.74
C ALA A 78 14.22 -2.69 -8.65
N GLY A 79 13.49 -2.71 -9.76
CA GLY A 79 12.25 -3.49 -9.96
C GLY A 79 10.96 -2.70 -10.26
N GLY A 80 10.01 -3.42 -10.88
CA GLY A 80 8.53 -3.30 -10.84
C GLY A 80 7.82 -2.04 -11.37
N GLY A 81 8.42 -0.85 -11.23
CA GLY A 81 7.70 0.40 -11.41
C GLY A 81 6.67 0.67 -10.31
N ILE A 82 5.64 1.46 -10.61
CA ILE A 82 4.53 1.75 -9.68
C ILE A 82 3.38 0.81 -10.01
N SER A 83 2.91 0.00 -9.05
CA SER A 83 1.74 -0.86 -9.24
C SER A 83 0.44 -0.19 -8.83
N GLU A 84 0.47 0.70 -7.83
CA GLU A 84 -0.71 1.40 -7.33
C GLU A 84 -0.37 2.80 -6.81
N ILE A 85 -1.28 3.75 -7.03
CA ILE A 85 -1.35 5.03 -6.31
C ILE A 85 -2.80 5.17 -5.83
N LYS A 86 -3.03 5.08 -4.53
CA LYS A 86 -4.36 5.12 -3.91
C LYS A 86 -4.48 6.32 -2.98
N ALA A 87 -5.56 7.10 -3.10
CA ALA A 87 -5.85 8.13 -2.11
C ALA A 87 -6.23 7.48 -0.77
N ALA A 88 -5.48 7.79 0.29
CA ALA A 88 -5.81 7.37 1.66
C ALA A 88 -6.66 8.44 2.36
N SER A 89 -6.46 9.71 2.01
CA SER A 89 -7.30 10.85 2.42
C SER A 89 -7.29 11.94 1.34
N SER A 90 -7.89 13.09 1.61
CA SER A 90 -7.81 14.26 0.72
C SER A 90 -6.40 14.85 0.60
N THR A 91 -5.49 14.53 1.52
CA THR A 91 -4.12 15.05 1.59
C THR A 91 -3.09 13.94 1.83
N SER A 92 -3.42 12.69 1.54
CA SER A 92 -2.47 11.58 1.61
C SER A 92 -2.74 10.49 0.58
N TYR A 93 -1.66 9.89 0.11
CA TYR A 93 -1.67 8.84 -0.89
C TYR A 93 -0.76 7.68 -0.46
N GLU A 94 -1.21 6.46 -0.71
CA GLU A 94 -0.43 5.25 -0.59
C GLU A 94 0.06 4.82 -1.98
N VAL A 95 1.33 4.47 -2.09
CA VAL A 95 1.97 4.07 -3.35
C VAL A 95 2.63 2.72 -3.15
N ALA A 96 2.23 1.74 -3.95
CA ALA A 96 2.82 0.41 -3.94
C ALA A 96 3.91 0.31 -5.02
N LEU A 97 5.10 -0.07 -4.60
CA LEU A 97 6.29 -0.24 -5.41
C LEU A 97 6.76 -1.70 -5.33
N PRO A 98 6.44 -2.55 -6.31
CA PRO A 98 6.92 -3.92 -6.35
C PRO A 98 8.44 -3.94 -6.53
N LYS A 99 9.12 -4.70 -5.69
CA LYS A 99 10.55 -5.00 -5.76
C LYS A 99 10.75 -6.52 -5.77
N GLU A 100 11.97 -6.97 -6.01
CA GLU A 100 12.27 -8.40 -5.99
C GLU A 100 11.91 -9.03 -4.64
N GLY A 101 10.91 -9.91 -4.64
CA GLY A 101 10.45 -10.66 -3.45
C GLY A 101 9.64 -9.86 -2.42
N ARG A 102 9.26 -8.60 -2.71
CA ARG A 102 8.49 -7.77 -1.76
C ARG A 102 7.73 -6.63 -2.44
N ILE A 103 6.75 -6.05 -1.76
CA ILE A 103 6.12 -4.77 -2.10
C ILE A 103 6.50 -3.74 -1.04
N VAL A 104 7.00 -2.58 -1.49
CA VAL A 104 7.21 -1.43 -0.62
C VAL A 104 6.03 -0.49 -0.78
N HIS A 105 5.28 -0.30 0.30
CA HIS A 105 4.20 0.67 0.40
C HIS A 105 4.76 1.97 0.97
N ARG A 106 4.61 3.07 0.23
CA ARG A 106 4.98 4.42 0.65
C ARG A 106 3.73 5.26 0.88
N THR A 107 3.60 5.83 2.07
CA THR A 107 2.54 6.79 2.35
C THR A 107 3.09 8.21 2.26
N TYR A 108 2.57 8.96 1.29
CA TYR A 108 2.85 10.37 1.09
C TYR A 108 1.77 11.21 1.76
N SER A 109 2.19 12.20 2.55
CA SER A 109 1.30 13.14 3.22
C SER A 109 1.63 14.56 2.78
N PHE A 110 0.60 15.39 2.63
CA PHE A 110 0.71 16.74 2.10
C PHE A 110 0.17 17.78 3.07
N GLU A 111 0.86 18.91 3.17
CA GLU A 111 0.32 20.14 3.73
C GLU A 111 -0.21 21.02 2.58
N VAL A 112 -1.45 21.47 2.68
CA VAL A 112 -2.07 22.38 1.70
C VAL A 112 -2.34 23.72 2.38
N LYS A 113 -1.72 24.80 1.88
CA LYS A 113 -1.87 26.17 2.40
C LYS A 113 -1.99 27.13 1.24
N GLU A 114 -3.13 27.81 1.12
CA GLU A 114 -3.33 28.94 0.18
C GLU A 114 -2.85 28.70 -1.26
N GLY A 115 -3.16 27.53 -1.84
CA GLY A 115 -2.71 27.15 -3.19
C GLY A 115 -1.27 26.68 -3.31
N SER A 116 -0.56 26.57 -2.18
CA SER A 116 0.72 25.87 -2.09
C SER A 116 0.52 24.48 -1.50
N ILE A 117 1.19 23.50 -2.09
CA ILE A 117 1.23 22.12 -1.60
C ILE A 117 2.67 21.80 -1.24
N ARG A 118 2.87 21.28 -0.04
CA ARG A 118 4.17 20.82 0.45
C ARG A 118 4.09 19.35 0.81
N MET A 119 5.01 18.58 0.27
CA MET A 119 5.09 17.15 0.54
C MET A 119 5.96 16.88 1.77
N ASN A 120 5.44 16.09 2.70
CA ASN A 120 6.21 15.58 3.83
C ASN A 120 7.02 14.37 3.41
N ALA A 121 8.04 14.01 4.20
CA ALA A 121 8.80 12.79 3.97
C ALA A 121 7.87 11.57 4.01
N PRO A 122 7.94 10.66 3.02
CA PRO A 122 7.07 9.50 2.98
C PRO A 122 7.43 8.52 4.10
N THR A 123 6.42 7.84 4.64
CA THR A 123 6.62 6.68 5.52
C THR A 123 6.58 5.39 4.72
N GLU A 124 7.39 4.41 5.10
CA GLU A 124 7.52 3.15 4.38
C GLU A 124 7.03 1.96 5.21
N ARG A 125 6.37 1.02 4.53
CA ARG A 125 6.01 -0.30 5.04
C ARG A 125 6.36 -1.35 3.99
N VAL A 126 6.98 -2.44 4.40
CA VAL A 126 7.35 -3.54 3.49
C VAL A 126 6.45 -4.74 3.73
N GLU A 127 5.97 -5.33 2.66
CA GLU A 127 5.22 -6.57 2.62
C GLU A 127 6.00 -7.60 1.80
N SER A 128 6.35 -8.72 2.42
CA SER A 128 7.05 -9.82 1.73
C SER A 128 6.04 -10.82 1.19
N PHE A 129 6.37 -11.44 0.06
CA PHE A 129 5.60 -12.55 -0.52
C PHE A 129 5.96 -13.90 0.11
#